data_AF-A0A1F5FJI9-F1
#
_entry.id   AF-A0A1F5FJI9-F1
#
_cell.length_a   1.000
_cell.length_b   1.000
_cell.length_c   1.000
_cell.angle_alpha   90.00
_cell.angle_beta   90.00
_cell.angle_gamma   90.00
#
_symmetry.space_group_name_H-M   'P 1'
#
loop_
_entity.id
_entity.type
_entity.pdbx_description
1 polymer ?
#
loop_
_entity_poly.entity_id
_entity_poly.type
_entity_poly.pdbx_seq_one_letter_code
_entity_poly.pdbx_strand_id
1 'polypeptide(L)'
;MIFLGIIITSTDFSDLKRSFSRANLSNGVPEALLAMVLMGSWFPLWDRFVAEKEWLFWLVVLKLVMGGVLCGYFYLTSKGEKLLGGYRQVIWILIPVAVLDAAAYWGTTWGYSATANTTSLITLIANAYSVPTIILAYFLLKERVNRTQAVGIACILGGIVVSSL
;
A
#
# COMPACT_ATOMS: atom_id res chain seq x y z
N MET A 1 18.71 -4.13 3.25
CA MET A 1 18.74 -4.37 1.79
C MET A 1 17.42 -3.96 1.13
N ILE A 2 16.27 -4.41 1.61
CA ILE A 2 14.96 -4.08 1.00
C ILE A 2 14.65 -2.58 0.99
N PHE A 3 14.89 -1.88 2.11
CA PHE A 3 14.70 -0.42 2.19
C PHE A 3 15.55 0.36 1.16
N LEU A 4 16.82 -0.03 0.99
CA LEU A 4 17.70 0.54 -0.04
C LEU A 4 17.17 0.25 -1.45
N GLY A 5 16.68 -0.97 -1.69
CA GLY A 5 16.03 -1.33 -2.96
C GLY A 5 14.81 -0.46 -3.26
N ILE A 6 13.92 -0.25 -2.29
CA ILE A 6 12.74 0.62 -2.44
C ILE A 6 13.16 2.05 -2.79
N ILE A 7 14.15 2.62 -2.10
CA ILE A 7 14.66 3.96 -2.39
C ILE A 7 15.19 4.02 -3.83
N ILE A 8 15.98 3.04 -4.25
CA ILE A 8 16.57 3.03 -5.60
C ILE A 8 15.49 2.90 -6.68
N THR A 9 14.45 2.08 -6.43
CA THR A 9 13.34 1.91 -7.38
C THR A 9 12.45 3.14 -7.46
N SER A 10 12.25 3.84 -6.33
CA SER A 10 11.37 5.01 -6.24
C SER A 10 12.07 6.33 -6.60
N THR A 11 13.40 6.38 -6.59
CA THR A 11 14.15 7.60 -6.86
C THR A 11 14.43 7.70 -8.34
N ASP A 12 13.71 8.60 -9.02
CA ASP A 12 14.14 9.06 -10.35
C ASP A 12 15.19 10.16 -10.18
N PHE A 13 16.46 9.79 -10.37
CA PHE A 13 17.59 10.71 -10.25
C PHE A 13 17.50 11.88 -11.25
N SER A 14 16.76 11.74 -12.35
CA SER A 14 16.59 12.80 -13.35
C SER A 14 15.60 13.88 -12.90
N ASP A 15 14.53 13.49 -12.20
CA ASP A 15 13.55 14.41 -11.61
C ASP A 15 14.02 15.02 -10.29
N LEU A 16 14.78 14.28 -9.48
CA LEU A 16 15.34 14.78 -8.21
C LEU A 16 16.21 16.02 -8.42
N LYS A 17 16.93 16.08 -9.55
CA LYS A 17 17.79 17.23 -9.91
C LYS A 17 16.99 18.45 -10.38
N ARG A 18 15.77 18.25 -10.89
CA ARG A 18 14.86 19.31 -11.37
C ARG A 18 13.95 19.86 -10.27
N SER A 19 13.51 19.00 -9.35
CA SER A 19 12.53 19.32 -8.30
C SER A 19 13.15 19.89 -7.01
N PHE A 20 14.47 20.11 -6.98
CA PHE A 20 15.21 20.61 -5.81
C PHE A 20 15.00 22.11 -5.53
N SER A 21 13.74 22.56 -5.51
CA SER A 21 13.34 23.89 -5.04
C SER A 21 12.83 23.77 -3.61
N ARG A 22 13.51 24.41 -2.65
CA ARG A 22 13.20 24.35 -1.20
C ARG A 22 11.73 24.68 -0.87
N ALA A 23 11.07 25.48 -1.72
CA ALA A 23 9.68 25.89 -1.53
C ALA A 23 8.65 24.78 -1.82
N ASN A 24 8.97 23.83 -2.72
CA ASN A 24 8.09 22.69 -3.01
C ASN A 24 8.34 21.51 -2.07
N LEU A 25 9.57 21.36 -1.55
CA LEU A 25 9.89 20.31 -0.57
C LEU A 25 9.16 20.53 0.76
N SER A 26 9.02 21.77 1.24
CA SER A 26 8.44 22.02 2.57
C SER A 26 6.94 21.73 2.67
N ASN A 27 6.21 21.70 1.55
CA ASN A 27 4.75 21.57 1.53
C ASN A 27 4.24 20.12 1.39
N GLY A 28 5.14 19.13 1.30
CA GLY A 28 4.75 17.71 1.21
C GLY A 28 5.54 16.79 2.13
N VAL A 29 6.72 17.23 2.60
CA VAL A 29 7.53 16.47 3.56
C VAL A 29 6.81 16.25 4.90
N PRO A 30 6.15 17.25 5.54
CA PRO A 30 5.49 17.01 6.82
C PRO A 30 4.31 16.04 6.70
N GLU A 31 3.53 16.09 5.61
CA GLU A 31 2.44 15.16 5.32
C GLU A 31 2.96 13.74 5.10
N ALA A 32 4.07 13.58 4.36
CA ALA A 32 4.70 12.30 4.15
C ALA A 32 5.24 11.70 5.46
N LEU A 33 5.88 12.52 6.31
CA LEU A 33 6.36 12.09 7.63
C LEU A 33 5.20 11.68 8.55
N LEU A 34 4.12 12.45 8.57
CA LEU A 34 2.93 12.11 9.34
C LEU A 34 2.31 10.80 8.87
N ALA A 35 2.18 10.60 7.54
CA ALA A 35 1.71 9.37 6.96
C ALA A 35 2.62 8.17 7.31
N MET A 36 3.95 8.36 7.29
CA MET A 36 4.90 7.33 7.70
C MET A 36 4.71 6.91 9.16
N VAL A 37 4.54 7.86 10.08
CA VAL A 37 4.36 7.57 11.51
C VAL A 37 3.00 6.89 11.75
N LEU A 38 1.93 7.38 11.12
CA LEU A 38 0.59 6.81 11.25
C LEU A 38 0.53 5.38 10.70
N MET A 39 1.03 5.18 9.47
CA MET A 39 1.05 3.85 8.84
C MET A 39 2.00 2.89 9.56
N GLY A 40 3.17 3.37 10.01
CA GLY A 40 4.11 2.55 10.77
C GLY A 40 3.55 2.10 12.12
N SER A 41 2.74 2.95 12.77
CA SER A 41 2.07 2.61 14.03
C SER A 41 0.88 1.68 13.83
N TRP A 42 0.19 1.79 12.68
CA TRP A 42 -1.00 1.00 12.37
C TRP A 42 -0.73 -0.51 12.34
N PHE A 43 0.36 -0.97 11.70
CA PHE A 43 0.62 -2.40 11.53
C PHE A 43 0.81 -3.17 12.86
N PRO A 44 1.65 -2.72 13.81
CA PRO A 44 1.79 -3.40 15.11
C PRO A 44 0.50 -3.35 15.95
N LEU A 45 -0.25 -2.27 15.86
CA LEU A 45 -1.56 -2.15 16.52
C LEU A 45 -2.52 -3.20 15.95
N TRP A 46 -2.63 -3.26 14.62
CA TRP A 46 -3.51 -4.20 13.92
C TRP A 46 -3.18 -5.65 14.22
N ASP A 47 -1.89 -6.01 14.22
CA ASP A 47 -1.41 -7.35 14.55
C ASP A 47 -1.85 -7.79 15.96
N ARG A 48 -1.77 -6.90 16.95
CA ARG A 48 -2.26 -7.19 18.32
C ARG A 48 -3.77 -7.46 18.38
N PHE A 49 -4.56 -6.78 17.55
CA PHE A 49 -6.02 -6.99 17.51
C PHE A 49 -6.41 -8.26 16.74
N VAL A 50 -5.62 -8.64 15.73
CA VAL A 50 -5.87 -9.78 14.84
C VAL A 50 -5.29 -11.10 15.35
N ALA A 51 -4.30 -11.06 16.26
CA ALA A 51 -3.65 -12.25 16.82
C ALA A 51 -4.60 -13.16 17.63
N GLU A 52 -5.78 -12.67 18.04
CA GLU A 52 -6.82 -13.49 18.66
C GLU A 52 -7.64 -14.25 17.58
N LYS A 53 -8.16 -15.44 17.93
CA LYS A 53 -8.77 -16.42 16.98
C LYS A 53 -9.91 -15.90 16.10
N GLU A 54 -10.42 -14.69 16.31
CA GLU A 54 -11.53 -14.06 15.56
C GLU A 54 -11.06 -13.05 14.49
N TRP A 55 -9.94 -13.32 13.81
CA TRP A 55 -9.38 -12.46 12.77
C TRP A 55 -10.37 -12.02 11.68
N LEU A 56 -11.31 -12.90 11.29
CA LEU A 56 -12.36 -12.59 10.31
C LEU A 56 -13.36 -11.56 10.83
N PHE A 57 -13.74 -11.65 12.11
CA PHE A 57 -14.68 -10.72 12.73
C PHE A 57 -14.06 -9.32 12.76
N TRP A 58 -12.81 -9.21 13.20
CA TRP A 58 -12.10 -7.92 13.25
C TRP A 58 -11.90 -7.30 11.86
N LEU A 59 -11.65 -8.11 10.82
CA LEU A 59 -11.54 -7.62 9.45
C LEU A 59 -12.88 -7.04 8.95
N VAL A 60 -13.99 -7.71 9.24
CA VAL A 60 -15.33 -7.21 8.89
C VAL A 60 -15.64 -5.91 9.64
N VAL A 61 -15.34 -5.86 10.94
CA VAL A 61 -15.50 -4.63 11.75
C VAL A 61 -14.67 -3.49 11.18
N LEU A 62 -13.41 -3.73 10.83
CA LEU A 62 -12.55 -2.72 10.21
C LEU A 62 -13.16 -2.18 8.90
N LYS A 63 -13.56 -3.06 7.99
CA LYS A 63 -14.15 -2.66 6.70
C LYS A 63 -15.48 -1.92 6.90
N LEU A 64 -16.28 -2.30 7.90
CA LEU A 64 -17.51 -1.59 8.26
C LEU A 64 -17.22 -0.20 8.84
N VAL A 65 -16.23 -0.06 9.71
CA VAL A 65 -15.83 1.23 10.28
C VAL A 65 -15.28 2.14 9.19
N MET A 66 -14.36 1.66 8.34
CA MET A 66 -13.81 2.45 7.22
C MET A 66 -14.89 2.86 6.23
N GLY A 67 -15.77 1.93 5.84
CA GLY A 67 -16.91 2.21 4.98
C GLY A 67 -17.88 3.22 5.61
N GLY A 68 -18.17 3.06 6.91
CA GLY A 68 -19.03 3.96 7.67
C GLY A 68 -18.45 5.38 7.78
N VAL A 69 -17.15 5.51 8.06
CA VAL A 69 -16.45 6.81 8.11
C VAL A 69 -16.46 7.48 6.74
N LEU A 70 -16.20 6.75 5.66
CA LEU A 70 -16.28 7.28 4.30
C LEU A 70 -17.70 7.74 3.96
N CYS A 71 -18.72 6.90 4.22
CA CYS A 71 -20.12 7.27 4.02
C CYS A 71 -20.52 8.50 4.86
N GLY A 72 -20.08 8.57 6.11
CA GLY A 72 -20.31 9.72 6.99
C GLY A 72 -19.65 10.99 6.47
N TYR A 73 -18.40 10.91 6.00
CA TYR A 73 -17.71 12.02 5.36
C TYR A 73 -18.45 12.50 4.09
N PHE A 74 -18.91 11.58 3.25
CA PHE A 74 -19.69 11.93 2.05
C PHE A 74 -21.05 12.54 2.38
N TYR A 75 -21.71 12.05 3.43
CA TYR A 75 -22.96 12.59 3.93
C TYR A 75 -22.78 14.02 4.44
N LEU A 76 -21.74 14.26 5.24
CA LEU A 76 -21.42 15.58 5.82
C LEU A 76 -20.95 16.59 4.77
N THR A 77 -20.35 16.15 3.67
CA THR A 77 -19.77 17.05 2.64
C THR A 77 -20.73 17.33 1.48
N SER A 78 -22.00 16.89 1.53
CA SER A 78 -23.04 17.09 0.49
C SER A 78 -22.58 16.82 -0.97
N LYS A 79 -21.56 15.97 -1.16
CA LYS A 79 -21.12 15.49 -2.49
C LYS A 79 -21.81 14.19 -2.91
N GLY A 80 -22.76 13.70 -2.10
CA GLY A 80 -23.51 12.45 -2.30
C GLY A 80 -24.27 12.37 -3.62
N GLU A 81 -24.87 13.46 -4.09
CA GLU A 81 -25.65 13.46 -5.34
C GLU A 81 -24.78 13.34 -6.61
N LYS A 82 -23.52 13.77 -6.55
CA LYS A 82 -22.57 13.67 -7.69
C LYS A 82 -21.89 12.30 -7.80
N LEU A 83 -22.08 11.41 -6.82
CA LEU A 83 -21.45 10.07 -6.81
C LEU A 83 -22.18 9.04 -7.69
N LEU A 84 -23.49 9.15 -7.89
CA LEU A 84 -24.24 8.13 -8.63
C LEU A 84 -24.32 8.41 -10.15
N GLY A 85 -24.22 9.68 -10.56
CA GLY A 85 -24.43 10.07 -11.97
C GLY A 85 -23.24 9.83 -12.90
N GLY A 86 -21.99 9.90 -12.40
CA GLY A 86 -20.78 9.83 -13.23
C GLY A 86 -20.08 8.46 -13.30
N TYR A 87 -20.51 7.49 -12.49
CA TYR A 87 -19.68 6.32 -12.16
C TYR A 87 -20.07 5.03 -12.88
N ARG A 88 -21.09 5.01 -13.75
CA ARG A 88 -21.54 3.78 -14.44
C ARG A 88 -20.42 3.11 -15.27
N GLN A 89 -19.46 3.89 -15.76
CA GLN A 89 -18.30 3.37 -16.50
C GLN A 89 -17.12 3.03 -15.58
N VAL A 90 -16.98 3.75 -14.46
CA VAL A 90 -15.91 3.54 -13.47
C VAL A 90 -16.21 2.34 -12.55
N ILE A 91 -17.49 2.00 -12.36
CA ILE A 91 -17.91 0.88 -11.51
C ILE A 91 -17.35 -0.46 -12.01
N TRP A 92 -17.21 -0.62 -13.33
CA TRP A 92 -16.62 -1.81 -13.95
C TRP A 92 -15.13 -1.97 -13.63
N ILE A 93 -14.42 -0.87 -13.34
CA ILE A 93 -13.02 -0.88 -12.90
C ILE A 93 -12.96 -1.01 -11.37
N LEU A 94 -13.90 -0.42 -10.64
CA LEU A 94 -13.92 -0.46 -9.17
C LEU A 94 -14.24 -1.85 -8.62
N ILE A 95 -15.09 -2.62 -9.29
CA ILE A 95 -15.42 -4.00 -8.86
C ILE A 95 -14.17 -4.88 -8.76
N PRO A 96 -13.35 -5.05 -9.81
CA PRO A 96 -12.15 -5.89 -9.71
C PRO A 96 -11.14 -5.32 -8.71
N VAL A 97 -11.02 -3.99 -8.59
CA VAL A 97 -10.15 -3.37 -7.56
C VAL A 97 -10.62 -3.74 -6.16
N ALA A 98 -11.93 -3.66 -5.88
CA ALA A 98 -12.48 -4.01 -4.58
C ALA A 98 -12.32 -5.51 -4.26
N VAL A 99 -12.48 -6.37 -5.26
CA VAL A 99 -12.28 -7.82 -5.10
C VAL A 99 -10.81 -8.14 -4.82
N LEU A 100 -9.88 -7.55 -5.58
CA LEU A 100 -8.44 -7.75 -5.37
C LEU A 100 -7.98 -7.17 -4.03
N ASP A 101 -8.50 -6.01 -3.62
CA ASP A 101 -8.22 -5.42 -2.32
C ASP A 101 -8.74 -6.32 -1.19
N ALA A 102 -9.97 -6.81 -1.28
CA ALA A 102 -10.52 -7.74 -0.30
C ALA A 102 -9.69 -9.03 -0.20
N ALA A 103 -9.28 -9.59 -1.33
CA ALA A 103 -8.42 -10.77 -1.38
C ALA A 103 -7.04 -10.50 -0.75
N ALA A 104 -6.46 -9.32 -0.98
CA ALA A 104 -5.20 -8.91 -0.37
C ALA A 104 -5.32 -8.77 1.16
N TYR A 105 -6.40 -8.16 1.66
CA TYR A 105 -6.67 -8.06 3.09
C TYR A 105 -6.93 -9.42 3.74
N TRP A 106 -7.61 -10.33 3.05
CA TRP A 106 -7.75 -11.72 3.52
C TRP A 106 -6.41 -12.43 3.60
N GLY A 107 -5.58 -12.37 2.55
CA GLY A 107 -4.28 -13.02 2.53
C GLY A 107 -3.33 -12.48 3.60
N THR A 108 -3.30 -11.16 3.80
CA THR A 108 -2.46 -10.53 4.83
C THR A 108 -2.92 -10.88 6.24
N THR A 109 -4.23 -10.83 6.50
CA THR A 109 -4.79 -11.15 7.82
C THR A 109 -4.64 -12.63 8.16
N TRP A 110 -4.80 -13.52 7.18
CA TRP A 110 -4.46 -14.93 7.33
C TRP A 110 -2.96 -15.13 7.59
N GLY A 111 -2.09 -14.39 6.91
CA GLY A 111 -0.64 -14.42 7.14
C GLY A 111 -0.25 -14.04 8.57
N TYR A 112 -0.87 -12.99 9.13
CA TYR A 112 -0.68 -12.59 10.54
C TYR A 112 -1.20 -13.66 11.50
N SER A 113 -2.37 -14.24 11.23
CA SER A 113 -2.95 -15.29 12.07
C SER A 113 -2.15 -16.61 12.04
N ALA A 114 -1.62 -17.01 10.88
CA ALA A 114 -0.83 -18.23 10.70
C ALA A 114 0.59 -18.10 11.29
N THR A 115 1.12 -16.89 11.39
CA THR A 115 2.50 -16.63 11.84
C THR A 115 2.50 -15.68 13.03
N ALA A 116 2.02 -16.18 14.16
CA ALA A 116 1.67 -15.41 15.37
C ALA A 116 2.84 -14.68 16.08
N ASN A 117 4.00 -14.46 15.47
CA ASN A 117 5.12 -13.71 16.05
C ASN A 117 6.09 -13.07 15.02
N THR A 118 5.76 -13.06 13.72
CA THR A 118 6.65 -12.51 12.68
C THR A 118 6.00 -11.36 11.92
N THR A 119 5.37 -10.45 12.64
CA THR A 119 4.78 -9.20 12.12
C THR A 119 5.78 -8.43 11.26
N SER A 120 7.04 -8.39 11.68
CA SER A 120 8.14 -7.76 10.95
C SER A 120 8.39 -8.38 9.58
N LEU A 121 8.21 -9.70 9.43
CA LEU A 121 8.44 -10.40 8.16
C LEU A 121 7.26 -10.16 7.20
N ILE A 122 6.03 -10.21 7.72
CA ILE A 122 4.82 -9.95 6.93
C ILE A 122 4.78 -8.50 6.45
N THR A 123 5.08 -7.54 7.33
CA THR A 123 5.18 -6.12 6.95
C THR A 123 6.30 -5.88 5.93
N LEU A 124 7.42 -6.59 6.04
CA LEU A 124 8.52 -6.49 5.08
C LEU A 124 8.14 -7.00 3.68
N ILE A 125 7.47 -8.15 3.61
CA ILE A 125 6.92 -8.70 2.35
C ILE A 125 5.84 -7.78 1.80
N ALA A 126 4.95 -7.27 2.65
CA ALA A 126 3.90 -6.34 2.24
C ALA A 126 4.49 -5.06 1.63
N ASN A 127 5.56 -4.50 2.20
CA ASN A 127 6.25 -3.33 1.66
C ASN A 127 6.92 -3.58 0.30
N ALA A 128 7.11 -4.84 -0.10
CA ALA A 128 7.60 -5.18 -1.42
C ALA A 128 6.52 -5.11 -2.52
N TYR A 129 5.30 -4.63 -2.21
CA TYR A 129 4.20 -4.49 -3.19
C TYR A 129 4.58 -3.68 -4.43
N SER A 130 5.56 -2.77 -4.34
CA SER A 130 6.05 -2.01 -5.48
C SER A 130 6.63 -2.91 -6.59
N VAL A 131 7.19 -4.08 -6.24
CA VAL A 131 7.76 -5.02 -7.21
C VAL A 131 6.68 -5.61 -8.13
N PRO A 132 5.63 -6.29 -7.63
CA PRO A 132 4.56 -6.78 -8.49
C PRO A 132 3.86 -5.64 -9.23
N THR A 133 3.74 -4.44 -8.65
CA THR A 133 3.21 -3.26 -9.37
C THR A 133 4.05 -2.91 -10.59
N ILE A 134 5.39 -2.86 -10.47
CA ILE A 134 6.28 -2.56 -11.60
C ILE A 134 6.24 -3.68 -12.65
N ILE A 135 6.18 -4.94 -12.21
CA ILE A 135 6.04 -6.09 -13.13
C ILE A 135 4.72 -5.97 -13.90
N LEU A 136 3.60 -5.67 -13.23
CA LEU A 136 2.31 -5.45 -13.88
C LEU A 136 2.36 -4.26 -14.83
N ALA A 137 3.01 -3.15 -14.45
CA ALA A 137 3.15 -1.98 -15.31
C ALA A 137 3.94 -2.31 -16.59
N TYR A 138 5.00 -3.10 -16.47
CA TYR A 138 5.77 -3.57 -17.63
C TYR A 138 4.93 -4.45 -18.56
N PHE A 139 4.18 -5.43 -18.04
CA PHE A 139 3.40 -6.34 -18.88
C PHE A 139 2.10 -5.72 -19.43
N LEU A 140 1.39 -4.96 -18.60
CA LEU A 140 0.04 -4.47 -18.90
C LEU A 140 0.07 -3.09 -19.56
N LEU A 141 0.92 -2.17 -19.07
CA LEU A 141 1.05 -0.82 -19.63
C LEU A 141 2.19 -0.70 -20.65
N LYS A 142 3.02 -1.74 -20.81
CA LYS A 142 4.20 -1.74 -21.72
C LYS A 142 5.18 -0.60 -21.42
N GLU A 143 5.24 -0.17 -20.17
CA GLU A 143 6.19 0.87 -19.75
C GLU A 143 7.63 0.36 -19.84
N ARG A 144 8.55 1.23 -20.25
CA ARG A 144 9.97 0.88 -20.34
C ARG A 144 10.60 0.99 -18.95
N VAL A 145 10.96 -0.15 -18.37
CA VAL A 145 11.67 -0.21 -17.08
C VAL A 145 13.07 0.34 -17.23
N ASN A 146 13.42 1.34 -16.43
CA ASN A 146 14.75 1.94 -16.43
C ASN A 146 15.77 1.00 -15.74
N ARG A 147 17.06 1.06 -16.12
CA ARG A 147 18.11 0.19 -15.54
C ARG A 147 18.23 0.32 -14.02
N THR A 148 17.95 1.50 -13.48
CA THR A 148 17.92 1.77 -12.03
C THR A 148 16.77 1.05 -11.32
N GLN A 149 15.59 0.99 -11.93
CA GLN A 149 14.43 0.26 -11.39
C GLN A 149 14.69 -1.25 -11.36
N ALA A 150 15.35 -1.79 -12.40
CA ALA A 150 15.73 -3.21 -12.44
C ALA A 150 16.69 -3.60 -11.29
N VAL A 151 17.67 -2.73 -10.99
CA VAL A 151 18.58 -2.92 -9.84
C VAL A 151 17.82 -2.83 -8.51
N GLY A 152 16.90 -1.88 -8.38
CA GLY A 152 16.03 -1.76 -7.21
C GLY A 152 15.21 -3.04 -6.94
N ILE A 153 14.58 -3.59 -7.98
CA ILE A 153 13.84 -4.86 -7.91
C ILE A 153 14.74 -6.01 -7.46
N ALA A 154 15.94 -6.15 -8.05
CA ALA A 154 16.88 -7.20 -7.69
C ALA A 154 17.33 -7.08 -6.21
N CYS A 155 17.56 -5.86 -5.72
CA CYS A 155 17.88 -5.62 -4.30
C CYS A 155 16.72 -5.94 -3.36
N ILE A 156 15.47 -5.66 -3.76
CA ILE A 156 14.28 -6.03 -2.98
C ILE A 156 14.15 -7.54 -2.92
N LEU A 157 14.18 -8.23 -4.07
CA LEU A 157 14.06 -9.69 -4.14
C LEU A 157 15.18 -10.39 -3.37
N GLY A 158 16.44 -9.96 -3.54
CA GLY A 158 17.56 -10.50 -2.77
C GLY A 158 17.42 -10.26 -1.28
N GLY A 159 16.94 -9.08 -0.88
CA GLY A 159 16.67 -8.77 0.52
C GLY A 159 15.55 -9.62 1.13
N ILE A 160 14.51 -9.95 0.37
CA ILE A 160 13.43 -10.85 0.81
C ILE A 160 13.98 -12.26 0.99
N VAL A 161 14.73 -12.78 0.02
CA VAL A 161 15.31 -14.13 0.10
C VAL A 161 16.24 -14.27 1.30
N VAL A 162 17.11 -13.29 1.54
CA VAL A 162 18.01 -13.29 2.72
C VAL A 162 17.22 -13.16 4.03
N SER A 163 16.11 -12.42 4.04
CA SER A 163 15.29 -12.28 5.25
C SER A 163 14.38 -13.49 5.51
N SER A 164 14.15 -14.33 4.50
CA SER A 164 13.36 -15.55 4.57
C SER A 164 14.20 -16.80 4.86
N LEU A 165 15.53 -16.68 4.89
CA LEU A 165 16.50 -17.73 5.25
C LEU A 165 16.85 -17.64 6.74
#